data_AF-A0A358QVS3-F1
#
_entry.id   AF-A0A358QVS3-F1
#
_cell.length_a   1.000
_cell.length_b   1.000
_cell.length_c   1.000
_cell.angle_alpha   90.00
_cell.angle_beta   90.00
_cell.angle_gamma   90.00
#
_symmetry.space_group_name_H-M   'P 1'
#
loop_
_entity.id
_entity.type
_entity.pdbx_description
1 polymer ?
#
loop_
_entity_poly.entity_id
_entity_poly.type
_entity_poly.pdbx_seq_one_letter_code
_entity_poly.pdbx_strand_id
1 'polypeptide(L)'
;MHIAKTHRFICKETAYCALAMSILTECTPEQSFARLGVKEPKKTITCEDIQDMVMLKESLTYKQIGTIYNLSDKAVFNRIKKYRRENR
;
A
#
# COMPACT_ATOMS: atom_id res chain seq x y z
N MET A 1 23.15 15.23 6.35
CA MET A 1 22.59 15.13 4.99
C MET A 1 21.13 14.71 5.10
N HIS A 2 20.21 15.68 5.21
CA HIS A 2 18.77 15.41 5.32
C HIS A 2 18.22 15.12 3.92
N ILE A 3 18.08 13.85 3.57
CA ILE A 3 17.35 13.46 2.37
C ILE A 3 15.87 13.68 2.69
N ALA A 4 15.34 14.83 2.30
CA ALA A 4 13.91 15.06 2.24
C ALA A 4 13.33 13.95 1.37
N LYS A 5 12.58 13.01 1.98
CA LYS A 5 11.79 12.02 1.26
C LYS A 5 10.62 12.76 0.62
N THR A 6 10.88 13.43 -0.50
CA THR A 6 9.85 14.06 -1.32
C THR A 6 8.99 12.94 -1.90
N HIS A 7 7.84 12.71 -1.28
CA HIS A 7 6.91 11.65 -1.66
C HIS A 7 6.36 11.93 -3.06
N ARG A 8 6.83 11.17 -4.07
CA ARG A 8 6.36 11.30 -5.46
C ARG A 8 5.26 10.28 -5.71
N PHE A 9 4.09 10.76 -6.12
CA PHE A 9 2.99 9.93 -6.62
C PHE A 9 3.25 9.58 -8.09
N ILE A 10 2.63 8.50 -8.59
CA ILE A 10 2.71 8.13 -10.02
C ILE A 10 2.05 9.25 -10.84
N CYS A 11 2.85 9.99 -11.60
CA CYS A 11 2.43 10.92 -12.63
C CYS A 11 2.98 10.48 -14.01
N LYS A 12 2.47 11.06 -15.10
CA LYS A 12 2.88 10.71 -16.48
C LYS A 12 4.41 10.70 -16.64
N GLU A 13 5.09 11.69 -16.05
CA GLU A 13 6.55 11.83 -16.10
C GLU A 13 7.25 10.64 -15.41
N THR A 14 6.82 10.23 -14.22
CA THR A 14 7.40 9.08 -13.51
C THR A 14 7.18 7.75 -14.24
N ALA A 15 6.11 7.62 -15.02
CA ALA A 15 5.86 6.45 -15.84
C ALA A 15 6.85 6.35 -17.02
N TYR A 16 7.12 7.47 -17.70
CA TYR A 16 8.14 7.50 -18.77
C TYR A 16 9.55 7.24 -18.21
N CYS A 17 9.87 7.80 -17.04
CA CYS A 17 11.15 7.51 -16.37
C CYS A 17 11.26 6.04 -15.97
N ALA A 18 10.18 5.43 -15.45
CA ALA A 18 10.19 4.01 -15.08
C ALA A 18 10.38 3.11 -16.32
N LEU A 19 9.72 3.45 -17.44
CA LEU A 19 9.89 2.74 -18.71
C LEU A 19 11.33 2.85 -19.23
N ALA A 20 11.89 4.06 -19.26
CA ALA A 20 13.27 4.28 -19.67
C ALA A 20 14.26 3.50 -18.78
N MET A 21 14.05 3.50 -17.46
CA MET A 21 14.84 2.71 -16.52
C MET A 21 14.73 1.21 -16.81
N SER A 22 13.54 0.70 -17.09
CA SER A 22 13.35 -0.72 -17.40
C SER A 22 14.07 -1.16 -18.66
N ILE A 23 14.06 -0.32 -19.70
CA ILE A 23 14.76 -0.58 -20.96
C ILE A 23 16.28 -0.51 -20.76
N LEU A 24 16.77 0.52 -20.05
CA LEU A 24 18.21 0.79 -19.94
C LEU A 24 18.93 -0.05 -18.89
N THR A 25 18.21 -0.64 -17.93
CA THR A 25 18.82 -1.32 -16.77
C THR A 25 18.34 -2.76 -16.56
N GLU A 26 17.66 -3.35 -17.55
CA GLU A 26 17.09 -4.71 -17.48
C GLU A 26 16.25 -4.96 -16.21
N CYS A 27 15.63 -3.90 -15.67
CA CYS A 27 14.81 -3.95 -14.48
C CYS A 27 13.33 -4.06 -14.84
N THR A 28 12.57 -4.84 -14.07
CA THR A 28 11.11 -4.86 -14.20
C THR A 28 10.51 -3.46 -13.91
N PRO A 29 9.36 -3.11 -14.49
CA PRO A 29 8.70 -1.83 -14.20
C PRO A 29 8.50 -1.59 -12.70
N GLU A 30 8.17 -2.64 -11.94
CA GLU A 30 7.99 -2.61 -10.48
C GLU A 30 9.28 -2.20 -9.77
N GLN A 31 10.42 -2.77 -10.19
CA GLN A 31 11.74 -2.40 -9.67
C GLN A 31 12.12 -0.97 -10.05
N SER A 32 11.78 -0.52 -11.27
CA SER A 32 11.99 0.85 -11.72
C SER A 32 11.19 1.85 -10.89
N PHE A 33 9.90 1.58 -10.63
CA PHE A 33 9.06 2.42 -9.76
C PHE A 33 9.58 2.45 -8.32
N ALA A 34 10.05 1.31 -7.79
CA ALA A 34 10.66 1.23 -6.47
C ALA A 34 11.95 2.08 -6.38
N ARG A 35 12.83 2.01 -7.39
CA ARG A 35 14.05 2.83 -7.48
C ARG A 35 13.76 4.32 -7.59
N LEU A 36 12.69 4.70 -8.28
CA LEU A 36 12.24 6.09 -8.39
C LEU A 36 11.57 6.61 -7.11
N GLY A 37 11.44 5.77 -6.06
CA GLY A 37 10.86 6.16 -4.78
C GLY A 37 9.36 6.46 -4.87
N VAL A 38 8.70 5.95 -5.91
CA VAL A 38 7.27 6.19 -6.13
C VAL A 38 6.49 5.29 -5.18
N LYS A 39 5.62 5.90 -4.36
CA LYS A 39 4.70 5.11 -3.53
C LYS A 39 3.54 4.64 -4.38
N GLU A 40 3.15 3.38 -4.19
CA GLU A 40 1.89 2.88 -4.71
C GLU A 40 0.74 3.77 -4.24
N PRO A 41 -0.25 4.02 -5.12
CA PRO A 41 -1.45 4.74 -4.72
C PRO A 41 -2.08 4.03 -3.52
N LYS A 42 -2.56 4.80 -2.54
CA LYS A 42 -3.29 4.22 -1.41
C LYS A 42 -4.50 3.49 -1.98
N LYS A 43 -4.54 2.15 -1.85
CA LYS A 43 -5.69 1.35 -2.24
C LYS A 43 -6.92 1.88 -1.48
N THR A 44 -7.99 2.20 -2.22
CA THR A 44 -9.28 2.49 -1.60
C THR A 44 -9.78 1.21 -0.95
N ILE A 45 -9.94 1.24 0.38
CA ILE A 45 -10.41 0.09 1.15
C ILE A 45 -11.94 0.05 1.06
N THR A 46 -12.47 -1.04 0.52
CA THR A 46 -13.91 -1.31 0.36
C THR A 46 -14.50 -1.95 1.62
N CYS A 47 -15.83 -2.10 1.66
CA CYS A 47 -16.49 -2.83 2.73
C CYS A 47 -16.12 -4.33 2.74
N GLU A 48 -15.96 -4.92 1.55
CA GLU A 48 -15.50 -6.31 1.38
C GLU A 48 -14.08 -6.50 1.94
N ASP A 49 -13.16 -5.56 1.67
CA ASP A 49 -11.81 -5.59 2.25
C ASP A 49 -11.87 -5.56 3.79
N ILE A 50 -12.85 -4.88 4.39
CA ILE A 50 -13.02 -4.83 5.85
C ILE A 50 -13.55 -6.18 6.38
N GLN A 51 -14.44 -6.84 5.65
CA GLN A 51 -14.91 -8.18 5.99
C GLN A 51 -13.77 -9.19 5.94
N ASP A 52 -12.95 -9.15 4.89
CA ASP A 52 -11.75 -9.97 4.78
C ASP A 52 -10.78 -9.71 5.94
N MET A 53 -10.57 -8.44 6.34
CA MET A 53 -9.75 -8.11 7.51
C MET A 53 -10.29 -8.73 8.81
N VAL A 54 -11.62 -8.86 8.96
CA VAL A 54 -12.24 -9.50 10.12
C VAL A 54 -11.99 -11.01 10.10
N MET A 55 -12.14 -11.65 8.94
CA MET A 55 -11.87 -13.09 8.76
C MET A 55 -10.39 -13.41 8.98
N LEU A 56 -9.49 -12.62 8.38
CA LEU A 56 -8.05 -12.75 8.54
C LEU A 56 -7.59 -12.51 9.98
N LYS A 57 -8.36 -11.79 10.81
CA LYS A 57 -8.03 -11.59 12.21
C LYS A 57 -8.09 -12.88 13.03
N GLU A 58 -8.76 -13.92 12.56
CA GLU A 58 -8.79 -15.21 13.25
C GLU A 58 -7.43 -15.90 13.22
N SER A 59 -6.65 -15.72 12.14
CA SER A 59 -5.36 -16.39 11.94
C SER A 59 -4.15 -15.45 12.00
N LEU A 60 -4.33 -14.15 11.74
CA LEU A 60 -3.25 -13.17 11.63
C LEU A 60 -3.31 -12.06 12.68
N THR A 61 -2.14 -11.45 12.91
CA THR A 61 -2.01 -10.26 13.74
C THR A 61 -2.39 -8.99 12.96
N TYR A 62 -2.77 -7.92 13.68
CA TYR A 62 -3.06 -6.62 13.05
C TYR A 62 -1.88 -6.08 12.23
N LYS A 63 -0.64 -6.39 12.63
CA LYS A 63 0.57 -6.01 11.92
C LYS A 63 0.68 -6.71 10.56
N GLN A 64 0.44 -8.02 10.53
CA GLN A 64 0.47 -8.82 9.29
C GLN A 64 -0.65 -8.41 8.34
N ILE A 65 -1.86 -8.20 8.85
CA ILE A 65 -2.99 -7.69 8.06
C ILE A 65 -2.67 -6.29 7.50
N GLY A 66 -2.05 -5.44 8.32
CA GLY A 66 -1.56 -4.13 7.88
C GLY A 66 -0.57 -4.23 6.72
N THR A 67 0.35 -5.21 6.74
CA THR A 67 1.27 -5.45 5.63
C THR A 67 0.54 -5.85 4.34
N ILE A 68 -0.46 -6.73 4.41
CA ILE A 68 -1.23 -7.20 3.24
C ILE A 68 -1.97 -6.04 2.56
N TYR A 69 -2.58 -5.16 3.36
CA TYR A 69 -3.40 -4.05 2.84
C TYR A 69 -2.66 -2.71 2.75
N ASN A 70 -1.34 -2.70 3.03
CA ASN A 70 -0.52 -1.49 3.12
C ASN A 70 -1.11 -0.42 4.07
N LEU A 71 -1.60 -0.89 5.23
CA LEU A 71 -2.18 -0.09 6.31
C LEU A 71 -1.34 -0.19 7.58
N SER A 72 -1.44 0.82 8.45
CA SER A 72 -0.93 0.69 9.81
C SER A 72 -1.78 -0.26 10.64
N ASP A 73 -1.15 -0.92 11.60
CA ASP A 73 -1.80 -1.75 12.63
C ASP A 73 -2.99 -1.03 13.30
N LYS A 74 -2.81 0.24 13.66
CA LYS A 74 -3.85 1.10 14.25
C LYS A 74 -5.00 1.36 13.26
N ALA A 75 -4.69 1.53 11.98
CA ALA A 75 -5.68 1.75 10.93
C ALA A 75 -6.52 0.49 10.68
N VAL A 76 -5.93 -0.69 10.78
CA VAL A 76 -6.64 -1.99 10.72
C VAL A 76 -7.54 -2.15 11.96
N PHE A 77 -6.99 -1.93 13.16
CA PHE A 77 -7.75 -2.03 14.41
C PHE A 77 -9.00 -1.14 14.42
N ASN A 78 -8.86 0.12 14.02
CA ASN A 78 -9.98 1.06 13.99
C ASN A 78 -11.08 0.64 13.01
N ARG A 79 -10.72 0.08 11.85
CA ARG A 79 -11.69 -0.42 10.85
C ARG A 79 -12.47 -1.61 11.36
N ILE A 80 -11.78 -2.62 11.88
CA ILE A 80 -12.41 -3.81 12.47
C ILE A 80 -13.32 -3.43 13.64
N LYS A 81 -12.85 -2.52 14.51
CA LYS A 81 -13.66 -2.03 15.64
C LYS A 81 -14.92 -1.31 15.18
N LYS A 82 -14.83 -0.47 14.15
CA LYS A 82 -15.98 0.24 13.58
C LYS A 82 -16.98 -0.75 12.99
N TYR A 83 -16.51 -1.69 12.17
CA TYR A 83 -17.35 -2.72 11.53
C TYR A 83 -18.15 -3.55 12.56
N ARG A 84 -17.50 -3.97 13.65
CA ARG A 84 -18.16 -4.70 14.74
C ARG A 84 -19.20 -3.89 15.51
N ARG A 85 -19.09 -2.56 15.52
CA ARG A 85 -20.08 -1.69 16.16
C ARG A 85 -21.32 -1.51 15.30
N GLU A 86 -21.14 -1.40 13.99
CA GLU A 86 -22.22 -1.14 13.04
C GLU A 86 -23.03 -2.39 12.67
N ASN A 87 -22.47 -3.59 12.86
CA ASN A 87 -23.13 -4.88 12.60
C ASN A 87 -23.58 -5.60 13.89
N ARG A 88 -23.82 -4.85 14.97
CA ARG A 88 -24.32 -5.38 16.25
C ARG A 88 -25.69 -4.78 16.56
#